data_AF-A0A9D5IM89-F1
#
_entry.id   AF-A0A9D5IM89-F1
#
_cell.length_a   1.000
_cell.length_b   1.000
_cell.length_c   1.000
_cell.angle_alpha   90.00
_cell.angle_beta   90.00
_cell.angle_gamma   90.00
#
_symmetry.space_group_name_H-M   'P 1'
#
loop_
_entity.id
_entity.type
_entity.pdbx_description
1 polymer ?
#
loop_
_entity_poly.entity_id
_entity_poly.type
_entity_poly.pdbx_seq_one_letter_code
_entity_poly.pdbx_strand_id
1 'polypeptide(L)'
;MTASDEDTALAVEVLPGQAGDAPRLVPMLDRTLDRVTVDEFVGDKGFDGDAQRHACVARDVSPVIPGRKNRVDPWPLDEEAYRERNRVERLFAKLKQFRRVATRYEKLKVTFLGFIHLALGFVRLRRIGSVNTA
;
A
#
# COMPACT_ATOMS: atom_id res chain seq x y z
N MET A 1 -1.49 2.81 -2.43
CA MET A 1 -0.28 3.22 -1.69
C MET A 1 0.53 1.96 -1.44
N THR A 2 1.84 2.02 -1.62
CA THR A 2 2.79 0.98 -1.16
C THR A 2 3.55 1.53 0.04
N ALA A 3 3.89 0.66 0.97
CA ALA A 3 4.57 1.01 2.21
C ALA A 3 5.51 -0.11 2.62
N SER A 4 6.66 0.24 3.20
CA SER A 4 7.60 -0.75 3.74
C SER A 4 7.19 -1.18 5.15
N ASP A 5 6.59 -0.27 5.92
CA ASP A 5 6.16 -0.52 7.30
C ASP A 5 4.99 0.40 7.70
N GLU A 6 4.67 0.41 8.99
CA GLU A 6 3.54 1.18 9.54
C GLU A 6 3.77 2.70 9.65
N ASP A 7 4.94 3.21 9.24
CA ASP A 7 5.29 4.64 9.28
C ASP A 7 5.86 5.18 7.96
N THR A 8 6.13 4.32 6.98
CA THR A 8 6.92 4.66 5.80
C THR A 8 6.19 4.25 4.52
N ALA A 9 5.55 5.23 3.87
CA ALA A 9 5.00 5.06 2.54
C ALA A 9 6.10 5.24 1.47
N LEU A 10 6.11 4.36 0.47
CA LEU A 10 7.08 4.36 -0.63
C LEU A 10 6.51 5.00 -1.90
N ALA A 11 5.25 4.68 -2.22
CA ALA A 11 4.53 5.30 -3.34
C ALA A 11 3.07 5.54 -2.96
N VAL A 12 2.57 6.73 -3.32
CA VAL A 12 1.20 7.15 -3.00
C VAL A 12 0.51 7.59 -4.28
N GLU A 13 -0.75 7.19 -4.41
CA GLU A 13 -1.64 7.67 -5.45
C GLU A 13 -3.05 7.80 -4.91
N VAL A 14 -3.76 8.83 -5.39
CA VAL A 14 -5.18 9.04 -5.12
C VAL A 14 -5.98 8.65 -6.35
N LEU A 15 -6.96 7.79 -6.18
CA LEU A 15 -7.89 7.39 -7.22
C LEU A 15 -9.26 8.08 -7.06
N PRO A 16 -10.03 8.21 -8.16
CA PRO A 16 -11.46 8.45 -8.10
C PRO A 16 -12.20 7.30 -7.40
N GLY A 17 -13.33 7.57 -6.74
CA GLY A 17 -14.04 6.58 -5.92
C GLY A 17 -14.61 5.38 -6.68
N GLN A 18 -14.85 5.54 -7.98
CA GLN A 18 -15.36 4.48 -8.87
C GLN A 18 -14.25 3.59 -9.47
N ALA A 19 -12.98 3.97 -9.30
CA ALA A 19 -11.86 3.22 -9.86
C ALA A 19 -11.47 2.08 -8.93
N GLY A 20 -11.35 0.87 -9.48
CA GLY A 20 -10.80 -0.27 -8.74
C GLY A 20 -9.28 -0.16 -8.57
N ASP A 21 -8.75 -0.75 -7.50
CA ASP A 21 -7.32 -0.70 -7.18
C ASP A 21 -6.48 -1.69 -8.00
N ALA A 22 -7.06 -2.81 -8.44
CA ALA A 22 -6.32 -3.89 -9.11
C ALA A 22 -5.51 -3.46 -10.36
N PRO A 23 -6.00 -2.56 -11.24
CA PRO A 23 -5.22 -2.04 -12.36
C PRO A 23 -4.02 -1.17 -11.95
N ARG A 24 -3.98 -0.69 -10.69
CA ARG A 24 -2.91 0.17 -10.18
C ARG A 24 -1.77 -0.59 -9.54
N LEU A 25 -1.88 -1.91 -9.39
CA LEU A 25 -0.81 -2.74 -8.85
C LEU A 25 0.49 -2.51 -9.61
N VAL A 26 0.46 -2.68 -10.94
CA VAL A 26 1.67 -2.60 -11.77
C VAL A 26 2.31 -1.20 -11.72
N PRO A 27 1.59 -0.09 -11.99
CA PRO A 27 2.17 1.25 -11.87
C PRO A 27 2.70 1.58 -10.47
N MET A 28 2.10 1.04 -9.42
CA MET A 28 2.55 1.27 -8.05
C MET A 28 3.77 0.42 -7.69
N LEU A 29 3.81 -0.82 -8.16
CA LEU A 29 4.94 -1.72 -7.99
C LEU A 29 6.18 -1.15 -8.71
N ASP A 30 6.04 -0.74 -9.97
CA ASP A 30 7.13 -0.11 -10.74
C ASP A 30 7.73 1.10 -9.99
N ARG A 31 6.87 2.04 -9.55
CA ARG A 31 7.30 3.21 -8.77
C ARG A 31 7.94 2.87 -7.42
N THR A 32 7.70 1.67 -6.90
CA THR A 32 8.28 1.20 -5.65
C THR A 32 9.65 0.59 -5.92
N LEU A 33 9.74 -0.25 -6.96
CA LEU A 33 10.99 -0.86 -7.44
C LEU A 33 12.02 0.18 -7.88
N ASP A 34 11.58 1.32 -8.42
CA ASP A 34 12.46 2.47 -8.72
C ASP A 34 13.15 3.07 -7.48
N ARG A 35 12.66 2.76 -6.27
CA ARG A 35 13.15 3.34 -5.00
C ARG A 35 13.82 2.32 -4.10
N VAL A 36 13.31 1.09 -4.09
CA VAL A 36 13.76 0.02 -3.18
C VAL A 36 13.62 -1.33 -3.85
N THR A 37 14.45 -2.29 -3.45
CA THR A 37 14.23 -3.70 -3.77
C THR A 37 13.04 -4.24 -2.99
N VAL A 38 12.24 -5.10 -3.61
CA VAL A 38 11.05 -5.71 -3.01
C VAL A 38 11.06 -7.18 -3.34
N ASP A 39 11.13 -8.04 -2.31
CA ASP A 39 11.08 -9.49 -2.50
C ASP A 39 9.62 -9.98 -2.59
N GLU A 40 8.72 -9.35 -1.83
CA GLU A 40 7.34 -9.78 -1.68
C GLU A 40 6.35 -8.62 -1.79
N PHE A 41 5.24 -8.87 -2.47
CA PHE A 41 4.09 -7.97 -2.51
C PHE A 41 2.96 -8.55 -1.69
N VAL A 42 2.70 -7.96 -0.52
CA VAL A 42 1.55 -8.31 0.33
C VAL A 42 0.36 -7.43 -0.04
N GLY A 43 -0.72 -8.05 -0.52
CA GLY A 43 -1.87 -7.35 -1.06
C GLY A 43 -3.22 -7.91 -0.63
N ASP A 44 -4.22 -7.06 -0.65
CA ASP A 44 -5.61 -7.43 -0.38
C ASP A 44 -6.16 -8.38 -1.45
N LYS A 45 -7.19 -9.13 -1.06
CA LYS A 45 -7.98 -10.02 -1.93
C LYS A 45 -8.51 -9.35 -3.21
N GLY A 46 -8.67 -8.03 -3.19
CA GLY A 46 -9.05 -7.24 -4.37
C GLY A 46 -8.07 -7.38 -5.54
N PHE A 47 -6.78 -7.59 -5.24
CA PHE A 47 -5.71 -7.80 -6.21
C PHE A 47 -5.61 -9.23 -6.75
N ASP A 48 -6.48 -10.14 -6.30
CA ASP A 48 -6.47 -11.52 -6.77
C ASP A 48 -6.95 -11.63 -8.23
N GLY A 49 -5.99 -11.59 -9.14
CA GLY A 49 -6.14 -11.82 -10.57
C GLY A 49 -4.82 -12.30 -11.17
N ASP A 50 -4.91 -13.15 -12.20
CA ASP A 50 -3.72 -13.82 -12.75
C ASP A 50 -2.78 -12.81 -13.42
N ALA A 51 -3.34 -11.77 -14.07
CA ALA A 51 -2.55 -10.67 -14.62
C ALA A 51 -1.72 -9.95 -13.55
N GLN A 52 -2.28 -9.74 -12.35
CA GLN A 52 -1.57 -9.11 -11.23
C GLN A 52 -0.44 -9.99 -10.71
N ARG A 53 -0.72 -11.28 -10.49
CA ARG A 53 0.28 -12.24 -10.01
C ARG A 53 1.43 -12.41 -11.00
N HIS A 54 1.11 -12.62 -12.27
CA HIS A 54 2.11 -12.71 -13.33
C HIS A 54 2.93 -11.42 -13.45
N ALA A 55 2.31 -10.26 -13.24
CA ALA A 55 3.05 -9.00 -13.28
C ALA A 55 4.04 -8.84 -12.10
N CYS A 56 3.72 -9.37 -10.91
CA CYS A 56 4.67 -9.45 -9.79
C CYS A 56 5.82 -10.41 -10.12
N VAL A 57 5.50 -11.63 -10.57
CA VAL A 57 6.51 -12.65 -10.91
C VAL A 57 7.44 -12.18 -12.03
N ALA A 58 6.91 -11.48 -13.04
CA ALA A 58 7.71 -10.90 -14.13
C ALA A 58 8.67 -9.78 -13.67
N ARG A 59 8.58 -9.33 -12.42
CA ARG A 59 9.45 -8.33 -11.78
C ARG A 59 10.30 -8.95 -10.66
N ASP A 60 10.35 -10.27 -10.59
CA ASP A 60 11.02 -11.02 -9.52
C ASP A 60 10.44 -10.73 -8.12
N VAL A 61 9.14 -10.41 -8.05
CA VAL A 61 8.43 -10.15 -6.79
C VAL A 61 7.41 -11.26 -6.51
N SER A 62 7.47 -11.86 -5.32
CA SER A 62 6.52 -12.91 -4.90
C SER A 62 5.15 -12.31 -4.51
N PRO A 63 4.03 -12.71 -5.14
CA PRO A 63 2.71 -12.18 -4.82
C PRO A 63 2.05 -12.90 -3.62
N VAL A 64 2.06 -12.27 -2.45
CA VAL A 64 1.35 -12.71 -1.24
C VAL A 64 -0.06 -12.10 -1.22
N ILE A 65 -0.95 -12.70 -1.99
CA ILE A 65 -2.34 -12.24 -2.17
C ILE A 65 -3.29 -13.41 -1.86
N PRO A 66 -4.32 -13.24 -1.02
CA PRO A 66 -5.28 -14.31 -0.74
C PRO A 66 -6.23 -14.52 -1.93
N GLY A 67 -6.52 -15.79 -2.24
CA GLY A 67 -7.43 -16.16 -3.32
C GLY A 67 -8.89 -15.78 -3.09
N ARG A 68 -9.63 -15.48 -4.17
CA ARG A 68 -11.10 -15.39 -4.21
C ARG A 68 -11.76 -16.72 -3.90
N LYS A 69 -12.93 -16.67 -3.25
CA LYS A 69 -13.64 -17.90 -2.81
C LYS A 69 -14.05 -18.77 -4.00
N ASN A 70 -14.21 -18.18 -5.18
CA ASN A 70 -14.58 -18.83 -6.44
C ASN A 70 -13.38 -19.10 -7.35
N ARG A 71 -12.15 -18.94 -6.87
CA ARG A 71 -10.94 -19.24 -7.66
C ARG A 71 -10.84 -20.76 -7.81
N VAL A 72 -10.78 -21.22 -9.06
CA VAL A 72 -10.70 -22.64 -9.42
C VAL A 72 -9.32 -23.22 -9.10
N ASP A 73 -8.27 -22.42 -9.32
CA ASP A 73 -6.88 -22.80 -9.07
C ASP A 73 -6.22 -21.84 -8.05
N PRO A 74 -6.25 -22.18 -6.75
CA PRO A 74 -5.70 -21.34 -5.68
C PRO A 74 -4.17 -21.32 -5.71
N TRP A 75 -3.61 -20.10 -5.64
CA TRP A 75 -2.18 -19.94 -5.39
C TRP A 75 -1.87 -20.24 -3.91
N PRO A 76 -0.69 -20.80 -3.61
CA PRO A 76 -0.25 -20.93 -2.23
C PRO A 76 -0.17 -19.54 -1.58
N LEU A 77 -0.63 -19.47 -0.33
CA LEU A 77 -0.58 -18.25 0.47
C LEU A 77 0.36 -18.49 1.64
N ASP A 78 1.41 -17.70 1.73
CA ASP A 78 2.19 -17.59 2.96
C ASP A 78 1.39 -16.77 3.98
N GLU A 79 0.83 -17.44 4.98
CA GLU A 79 0.03 -16.80 6.02
C GLU A 79 0.89 -15.92 6.95
N GLU A 80 2.16 -16.27 7.16
CA GLU A 80 3.10 -15.51 7.99
C GLU A 80 3.38 -14.16 7.32
N ALA A 81 3.77 -14.19 6.05
CA ALA A 81 3.98 -12.98 5.24
C ALA A 81 2.69 -12.16 5.10
N TYR A 82 1.54 -12.82 4.94
CA TYR A 82 0.26 -12.12 4.82
C TYR A 82 -0.13 -11.35 6.09
N ARG A 83 0.29 -11.78 7.29
CA ARG A 83 0.07 -11.02 8.54
C ARG A 83 0.75 -9.66 8.52
N GLU A 84 1.80 -9.48 7.71
CA GLU A 84 2.50 -8.20 7.59
C GLU A 84 1.62 -7.09 6.97
N ARG A 85 0.52 -7.44 6.30
CA ARG A 85 -0.49 -6.49 5.79
C ARG A 85 -0.98 -5.52 6.87
N ASN A 86 -1.03 -5.97 8.13
CA ASN A 86 -1.42 -5.15 9.28
C ASN A 86 -0.53 -3.89 9.43
N ARG A 87 0.73 -3.92 8.99
CA ARG A 87 1.60 -2.72 9.00
C ARG A 87 1.03 -1.61 8.12
N VAL A 88 0.59 -1.95 6.91
CA VAL A 88 -0.03 -1.01 5.97
C VAL A 88 -1.37 -0.50 6.51
N GLU A 89 -2.17 -1.36 7.15
CA GLU A 89 -3.44 -0.95 7.79
C GLU A 89 -3.21 0.05 8.92
N ARG A 90 -2.19 -0.17 9.77
CA ARG A 90 -1.80 0.78 10.82
C ARG A 90 -1.36 2.11 10.26
N LEU A 91 -0.61 2.13 9.15
CA LEU A 91 -0.24 3.37 8.47
C LEU A 91 -1.49 4.12 7.97
N PHE A 92 -2.44 3.42 7.35
CA PHE A 92 -3.72 4.02 6.95
C PHE A 92 -4.54 4.51 8.14
N ALA A 93 -4.54 3.79 9.26
CA ALA A 93 -5.19 4.23 10.49
C ALA A 93 -4.58 5.52 11.03
N LYS A 94 -3.24 5.63 11.07
CA LYS A 94 -2.52 6.86 11.43
C LYS A 94 -2.88 8.02 10.49
N LEU A 95 -2.99 7.77 9.18
CA LEU A 95 -3.44 8.79 8.23
C LEU A 95 -4.87 9.26 8.49
N LYS A 96 -5.78 8.36 8.86
CA LYS A 96 -7.17 8.70 9.21
C LYS A 96 -7.30 9.49 10.52
N GLN A 97 -6.28 9.55 11.37
CA GLN A 97 -6.28 10.43 12.55
C GLN A 97 -6.25 11.92 12.15
N PHE A 98 -5.72 12.23 10.97
CA PHE A 98 -5.76 13.59 10.44
C PHE A 98 -7.15 13.85 9.87
N ARG A 99 -7.99 14.59 10.62
CA ARG A 99 -9.39 14.89 10.25
C ARG A 99 -9.55 15.30 8.78
N ARG A 100 -8.68 16.18 8.28
CA ARG A 100 -8.70 16.66 6.89
C ARG A 100 -8.48 15.55 5.85
N VAL A 101 -7.63 14.57 6.16
CA VAL A 101 -7.40 13.39 5.32
C VAL A 101 -8.61 12.45 5.37
N ALA A 102 -9.14 12.19 6.57
CA ALA A 102 -10.28 11.28 6.76
C ALA A 102 -11.55 11.73 6.05
N THR A 103 -11.86 13.03 6.07
CA THR A 103 -13.08 13.59 5.48
C THR A 103 -12.90 14.07 4.04
N ARG A 104 -11.66 14.10 3.52
CA ARG A 104 -11.32 14.58 2.17
C ARG A 104 -11.97 15.95 1.87
N TYR A 105 -11.56 17.00 2.58
CA TYR A 105 -12.09 18.35 2.37
C TYR A 105 -11.68 18.96 1.02
N GLU A 106 -10.59 18.48 0.43
CA GLU A 106 -10.01 19.01 -0.78
C GLU A 106 -10.79 18.58 -2.02
N LYS A 107 -11.29 19.57 -2.78
CA LYS A 107 -11.94 19.33 -4.07
C LYS A 107 -10.96 18.83 -5.14
N LEU A 108 -9.73 19.34 -5.14
CA LEU A 108 -8.72 18.99 -6.13
C LEU A 108 -7.87 17.80 -5.66
N LYS A 109 -7.66 16.82 -6.55
CA LYS A 109 -6.81 15.65 -6.30
C LYS A 109 -5.39 16.04 -5.89
N VAL A 110 -4.81 17.06 -6.52
CA VAL A 110 -3.44 17.51 -6.24
C VAL A 110 -3.30 18.06 -4.82
N THR A 111 -4.28 18.85 -4.36
CA THR A 111 -4.29 19.40 -3.01
C THR A 111 -4.47 18.29 -1.98
N PHE A 112 -5.38 17.34 -2.23
CA PHE A 112 -5.58 16.19 -1.35
C PHE A 112 -4.30 15.34 -1.23
N LEU A 113 -3.64 15.06 -2.35
CA LEU A 113 -2.37 14.34 -2.37
C LEU A 113 -1.28 15.09 -1.60
N GLY A 114 -1.22 16.42 -1.71
CA GLY A 114 -0.31 17.25 -0.92
C GLY A 114 -0.54 17.11 0.59
N PHE A 115 -1.79 17.10 1.04
CA PHE A 115 -2.11 16.87 2.45
C PHE A 115 -1.78 15.44 2.91
N ILE A 116 -1.94 14.43 2.05
CA ILE A 116 -1.50 13.07 2.36
C ILE A 116 0.01 13.03 2.56
N HIS A 117 0.80 13.64 1.66
CA HIS A 117 2.25 13.70 1.81
C HIS A 117 2.67 14.42 3.09
N LEU A 118 2.00 15.53 3.43
CA LEU A 118 2.24 16.24 4.69
C LEU A 118 1.95 15.35 5.92
N ALA A 119 0.81 14.66 5.92
CA ALA A 119 0.45 13.74 7.00
C ALA A 119 1.44 12.58 7.14
N LEU A 120 1.88 11.98 6.02
CA LEU A 120 2.93 10.96 6.00
C LEU A 120 4.25 11.49 6.56
N GLY A 121 4.64 12.72 6.21
CA GLY A 121 5.81 13.38 6.78
C GLY A 121 5.72 13.49 8.31
N PHE A 122 4.58 13.90 8.85
CA PHE A 122 4.36 13.94 10.30
C PHE A 122 4.42 12.56 10.96
N VAL A 123 3.83 11.53 10.34
CA VAL A 123 3.90 10.14 10.84
C VAL A 123 5.36 9.70 10.93
N ARG A 124 6.14 9.91 9.86
CA ARG A 124 7.56 9.55 9.82
C ARG A 124 8.40 10.31 10.84
N LEU A 125 8.18 11.62 11.00
CA LEU A 125 8.90 12.45 11.96
C LEU A 125 8.64 12.02 13.42
N ARG A 126 7.40 11.66 13.75
CA ARG A 126 7.07 11.14 15.10
C ARG A 126 7.85 9.89 15.44
N ARG A 127 8.02 8.97 14.48
CA ARG A 127 8.84 7.77 14.67
C ARG A 127 10.30 8.12 14.96
N ILE A 128 10.90 9.02 14.17
CA ILE A 128 12.31 9.42 14.35
C ILE A 128 12.51 10.08 15.71
N GLY A 129 11.59 10.96 16.13
CA GLY A 129 11.64 11.58 17.46
C GLY A 129 11.50 10.57 18.60
N SER A 130 10.67 9.54 18.43
CA SER A 130 10.52 8.45 19.39
C SER A 130 11.79 7.61 19.52
N VAL A 131 12.50 7.34 18.43
CA VAL A 131 13.75 6.56 18.43
C VAL A 131 14.89 7.33 19.10
N ASN A 132 14.92 8.66 18.96
CA ASN A 132 15.99 9.48 19.54
C ASN A 132 15.81 9.81 21.04
N THR A 133 14.69 9.40 21.65
CA THR A 133 14.39 9.67 23.08
C THR A 133 14.61 8.43 23.97
N ALA A 134 15.00 7.29 23.39
CA ALA A 134 15.35 6.05 24.09
C ALA A 134 16.88 5.87 24.12
#